data_AF-A0A0Q3QR02-F1
#
_entry.id   AF-A0A0Q3QR02-F1
#
_cell.length_a   1.000
_cell.length_b   1.000
_cell.length_c   1.000
_cell.angle_alpha   90.00
_cell.angle_beta   90.00
_cell.angle_gamma   90.00
#
_symmetry.space_group_name_H-M   'P 1'
#
loop_
_entity.id
_entity.type
_entity.pdbx_description
1 polymer ?
#
loop_
_entity_poly.entity_id
_entity_poly.type
_entity_poly.pdbx_seq_one_letter_code
_entity_poly.pdbx_strand_id
1 'polypeptide(L)'
;MKDLRRYLALKYIQYLVLSSSNAVSTFLGLLGSLYALIILQSAKVSSKSTAVLISSLAKADVLVTVSIVSEMLVQTLGVSILSPVFTSALLQNLLSANTHISCLLLSCVAFEAYLITFFPTDSRHFRTVKNARLTSRIIWILVIAECALFQADDLLKASSTSALTHSPYALWFHISSMAAALLRSLSYILGILLRIVNVYIYYKIFFSMSNRSMLKTK
;
A
#
# COMPACT_ATOMS: atom_id res chain seq x y z
N MET A 1 4.82 -15.09 16.51
CA MET A 1 4.19 -13.73 16.58
C MET A 1 5.17 -12.61 16.89
N LYS A 2 6.32 -12.87 17.55
CA LYS A 2 7.34 -11.82 17.78
C LYS A 2 7.97 -11.34 16.45
N ASP A 3 8.20 -12.25 15.52
CA ASP A 3 8.85 -11.93 14.23
C ASP A 3 7.94 -11.11 13.30
N LEU A 4 6.64 -11.41 13.31
CA LEU A 4 5.62 -10.66 12.59
C LEU A 4 5.53 -9.20 13.07
N ARG A 5 5.74 -8.97 14.37
CA ARG A 5 5.77 -7.62 14.95
C ARG A 5 7.00 -6.83 14.51
N ARG A 6 8.16 -7.50 14.40
CA ARG A 6 9.40 -6.89 13.88
C ARG A 6 9.26 -6.53 12.40
N TYR A 7 8.66 -7.42 11.61
CA TYR A 7 8.30 -7.14 10.22
C TYR A 7 7.38 -5.93 10.11
N LEU A 8 6.32 -5.86 10.94
CA LEU A 8 5.41 -4.73 10.94
C LEU A 8 6.13 -3.43 11.29
N ALA A 9 6.98 -3.43 12.32
CA ALA A 9 7.76 -2.26 12.71
C ALA A 9 8.68 -1.78 11.58
N LEU A 10 9.35 -2.70 10.89
CA LEU A 10 10.16 -2.38 9.71
C LEU A 10 9.31 -1.75 8.59
N LYS A 11 8.11 -2.30 8.31
CA LYS A 11 7.19 -1.72 7.32
C LYS A 11 6.68 -0.34 7.71
N TYR A 12 6.37 -0.15 8.98
CA TYR A 12 6.02 1.16 9.53
C TYR A 12 7.13 2.17 9.30
N ILE A 13 8.37 1.80 9.63
CA ILE A 13 9.54 2.65 9.42
C ILE A 13 9.73 2.93 7.92
N GLN A 14 9.62 1.91 7.07
CA GLN A 14 9.81 2.02 5.62
C GLN A 14 8.80 2.95 4.93
N TYR A 15 7.52 2.93 5.31
CA TYR A 15 6.46 3.69 4.61
C TYR A 15 6.00 4.97 5.31
N LEU A 16 6.06 5.01 6.65
CA LEU A 16 5.66 6.19 7.41
C LEU A 16 6.82 7.12 7.79
N VAL A 17 8.01 6.57 8.04
CA VAL A 17 9.14 7.35 8.57
C VAL A 17 10.16 7.69 7.48
N LEU A 18 10.57 6.71 6.67
CA LEU A 18 11.48 6.94 5.57
C LEU A 18 10.73 7.31 4.29
N SER A 19 11.29 8.27 3.56
CA SER A 19 10.91 8.49 2.17
C SER A 19 11.33 7.28 1.34
N SER A 20 10.47 6.83 0.41
CA SER A 20 10.58 5.57 -0.34
C SER A 20 11.83 5.42 -1.24
N SER A 21 12.73 6.40 -1.24
CA SER A 21 13.87 6.49 -2.15
C SER A 21 15.15 5.77 -1.68
N ASN A 22 15.14 5.07 -0.54
CA ASN A 22 16.32 4.36 -0.05
C ASN A 22 16.32 2.90 -0.51
N ALA A 23 17.19 2.55 -1.47
CA ALA A 23 17.33 1.20 -2.02
C ALA A 23 17.52 0.11 -0.94
N VAL A 24 18.27 0.42 0.13
CA VAL A 24 18.48 -0.46 1.29
C VAL A 24 17.18 -0.74 2.03
N SER A 25 16.32 0.28 2.18
CA SER A 25 14.99 0.15 2.82
C SER A 25 14.08 -0.76 1.99
N THR A 26 14.13 -0.61 0.66
CA THR A 26 13.37 -1.44 -0.28
C THR A 26 13.82 -2.90 -0.23
N PHE A 27 15.13 -3.15 -0.25
CA PHE A 27 15.69 -4.50 -0.16
C PHE A 27 15.36 -5.20 1.17
N LEU A 28 15.53 -4.48 2.29
CA LEU A 28 15.19 -5.00 3.62
C LEU A 28 13.67 -5.25 3.74
N GLY A 29 12.87 -4.38 3.15
CA GLY A 29 11.42 -4.55 3.01
C GLY A 29 11.07 -5.84 2.27
N LEU A 30 11.69 -6.09 1.11
CA LEU A 30 11.45 -7.28 0.30
C LEU A 30 11.81 -8.58 1.02
N LEU A 31 12.98 -8.63 1.67
CA LEU A 31 13.40 -9.78 2.47
C LEU A 31 12.44 -10.04 3.63
N GLY A 32 12.01 -8.98 4.31
CA GLY A 32 11.00 -9.06 5.37
C GLY A 32 9.67 -9.62 4.86
N SER A 33 9.23 -9.22 3.67
CA SER A 33 7.96 -9.65 3.07
C SER A 33 8.01 -11.09 2.62
N LEU A 34 9.11 -11.52 2.02
CA LEU A 34 9.34 -12.93 1.66
C LEU A 34 9.31 -13.81 2.91
N TYR A 35 10.02 -13.40 3.96
CA TYR A 35 10.03 -14.10 5.25
C TYR A 35 8.62 -14.16 5.88
N ALA A 36 7.86 -13.06 5.81
CA ALA A 36 6.48 -13.02 6.29
C ALA A 36 5.58 -13.98 5.50
N LEU A 37 5.69 -14.03 4.16
CA LEU A 37 4.91 -14.97 3.33
C LEU A 37 5.21 -16.42 3.68
N ILE A 38 6.48 -16.78 3.87
CA ILE A 38 6.90 -18.13 4.26
C ILE A 38 6.32 -18.50 5.63
N ILE A 39 6.36 -17.59 6.60
CA ILE A 39 5.74 -17.83 7.92
C ILE A 39 4.22 -17.97 7.82
N LEU A 40 3.57 -17.13 7.02
CA LEU A 40 2.11 -17.07 6.87
C LEU A 40 1.54 -18.23 6.03
N GLN A 41 2.35 -18.88 5.19
CA GLN A 41 1.99 -20.12 4.50
C GLN A 41 1.78 -21.30 5.46
N SER A 42 2.33 -21.24 6.68
CA SER A 42 2.07 -22.26 7.69
C SER A 42 0.60 -22.23 8.14
N ALA A 43 -0.12 -23.35 7.93
CA ALA A 43 -1.55 -23.50 8.21
C ALA A 43 -1.96 -23.13 9.66
N LYS A 44 -1.02 -23.14 10.61
CA LYS A 44 -1.25 -22.76 12.02
C LYS A 44 -1.48 -21.26 12.25
N VAL A 45 -1.15 -20.38 11.30
CA VAL A 45 -1.18 -18.90 11.49
C VAL A 45 -2.39 -18.22 10.80
N SER A 46 -3.05 -18.91 9.86
CA SER A 46 -4.06 -18.35 8.93
C SER A 46 -5.40 -17.91 9.55
N SER A 47 -5.66 -18.20 10.83
CA SER A 47 -6.98 -17.98 11.45
C SER A 47 -7.25 -16.56 11.96
N LYS A 48 -6.26 -15.64 11.93
CA LYS A 48 -6.42 -14.27 12.45
C LYS A 48 -6.62 -13.25 11.32
N SER A 49 -7.53 -12.30 11.51
CA SER A 49 -7.73 -11.14 10.62
C SER A 49 -6.45 -10.36 10.36
N THR A 50 -5.64 -10.13 11.39
CA THR A 50 -4.33 -9.46 11.26
C THR A 50 -3.38 -10.22 10.34
N ALA A 51 -3.40 -11.56 10.38
CA ALA A 51 -2.56 -12.39 9.52
C ALA A 51 -2.94 -12.24 8.03
N VAL A 52 -4.24 -12.09 7.73
CA VAL A 52 -4.71 -11.79 6.37
C VAL A 52 -4.23 -10.43 5.88
N LEU A 53 -4.35 -9.40 6.71
CA LEU A 53 -3.89 -8.05 6.35
C LEU A 53 -2.38 -8.03 6.09
N ILE A 54 -1.60 -8.71 6.93
CA ILE A 54 -0.14 -8.78 6.77
C ILE A 54 0.26 -9.62 5.58
N SER A 55 -0.46 -10.71 5.28
CA SER A 55 -0.25 -11.48 4.06
C SER A 55 -0.53 -10.64 2.81
N SER A 56 -1.58 -9.82 2.82
CA SER A 56 -1.88 -8.90 1.73
C SER A 56 -0.82 -7.81 1.56
N LEU A 57 -0.29 -7.31 2.68
CA LEU A 57 0.81 -6.35 2.69
C LEU A 57 2.06 -6.95 2.02
N ALA A 58 2.42 -8.18 2.39
CA ALA A 58 3.55 -8.87 1.79
C ALA A 58 3.34 -9.20 0.30
N LYS A 59 2.10 -9.36 -0.16
CA LYS A 59 1.78 -9.49 -1.60
C LYS A 59 1.95 -8.17 -2.35
N ALA A 60 1.68 -7.03 -1.72
CA ALA A 60 1.89 -5.72 -2.34
C ALA A 60 3.38 -5.53 -2.68
N ASP A 61 4.28 -5.99 -1.80
CA ASP A 61 5.73 -5.91 -2.03
C ASP A 61 6.22 -6.72 -3.24
N VAL A 62 5.47 -7.75 -3.68
CA VAL A 62 5.78 -8.47 -4.93
C VAL A 62 5.70 -7.52 -6.13
N LEU A 63 4.81 -6.51 -6.10
CA LEU A 63 4.73 -5.49 -7.15
C LEU A 63 6.07 -4.73 -7.27
N VAL A 64 6.72 -4.44 -6.15
CA VAL A 64 8.04 -3.78 -6.13
C VAL A 64 9.11 -4.71 -6.71
N THR A 65 9.07 -6.00 -6.39
CA THR A 65 9.99 -6.97 -6.99
C THR A 65 9.82 -7.04 -8.50
N VAL A 66 8.58 -7.13 -8.98
CA VAL A 66 8.26 -7.14 -10.41
C VAL A 66 8.74 -5.86 -11.08
N SER A 67 8.51 -4.71 -10.43
CA SER A 67 9.00 -3.41 -10.89
C SER A 67 10.53 -3.41 -11.08
N ILE A 68 11.28 -3.73 -10.03
CA ILE A 68 12.75 -3.70 -10.06
C ILE A 68 13.29 -4.70 -11.09
N VAL A 69 12.77 -5.93 -11.11
CA VAL A 69 13.22 -6.96 -12.06
C VAL A 69 12.94 -6.54 -13.49
N SER A 70 11.77 -5.95 -13.75
CA SER A 70 11.43 -5.44 -15.09
C SER A 70 12.37 -4.31 -15.52
N GLU A 71 12.68 -3.37 -14.62
CA GLU A 71 13.62 -2.28 -14.90
C GLU A 71 15.03 -2.80 -15.22
N MET A 72 15.53 -3.74 -14.41
CA MET A 72 16.82 -4.39 -14.63
C MET A 72 16.85 -5.16 -15.95
N LEU A 73 15.75 -5.84 -16.31
CA LEU A 73 15.65 -6.60 -17.55
C LEU A 73 15.68 -5.70 -18.78
N VAL A 74 14.95 -4.57 -18.73
CA VAL A 74 14.96 -3.56 -19.80
C VAL A 74 16.37 -2.96 -19.95
N GLN A 75 17.04 -2.63 -18.85
CA GLN A 75 18.40 -2.08 -18.87
C GLN A 75 19.43 -3.09 -19.39
N THR A 76 19.32 -4.37 -19.02
CA THR A 76 20.33 -5.40 -19.31
C THR A 76 20.15 -6.03 -20.69
N LEU A 77 18.91 -6.28 -21.10
CA LEU A 77 18.62 -6.99 -22.36
C LEU A 77 18.23 -6.05 -23.50
N GLY A 78 17.89 -4.79 -23.22
CA GLY A 78 17.36 -3.86 -24.23
C GLY A 78 16.04 -4.30 -24.86
N VAL A 79 15.42 -5.38 -24.36
CA VAL A 79 14.17 -5.94 -24.88
C VAL A 79 13.01 -5.14 -24.29
N SER A 80 12.57 -4.12 -25.03
CA SER A 80 11.32 -3.42 -24.72
C SER A 80 10.16 -4.14 -25.43
N ILE A 81 9.40 -4.94 -24.69
CA ILE A 81 8.21 -5.66 -25.23
C ILE A 81 7.09 -4.66 -25.61
N LEU A 82 7.05 -3.50 -24.94
CA LEU A 82 6.11 -2.40 -25.15
C LEU A 82 6.86 -1.08 -25.41
N SER A 83 6.12 -0.02 -25.75
CA SER A 83 6.69 1.34 -25.86
C SER A 83 7.46 1.70 -24.57
N PRO A 84 8.66 2.28 -24.67
CA PRO A 84 9.48 2.62 -23.51
C PRO A 84 8.75 3.58 -22.56
N VAL A 85 7.96 4.52 -23.11
CA VAL A 85 7.13 5.47 -22.35
C VAL A 85 6.03 4.75 -21.56
N PHE A 86 5.38 3.75 -22.18
CA PHE A 86 4.34 2.97 -21.51
C PHE A 86 4.93 2.12 -20.38
N THR A 87 6.08 1.50 -20.64
CA THR A 87 6.77 0.62 -19.68
C THR A 87 7.26 1.41 -18.46
N SER A 88 7.85 2.59 -18.67
CA SER A 88 8.29 3.46 -17.57
C SER A 88 7.10 3.98 -16.74
N ALA A 89 6.01 4.39 -17.40
CA ALA A 89 4.80 4.85 -16.71
C ALA A 89 4.17 3.71 -15.88
N LEU A 90 4.09 2.51 -16.45
CA LEU A 90 3.56 1.33 -15.75
C LEU A 90 4.41 0.99 -14.53
N LEU A 91 5.74 1.02 -14.67
CA LEU A 91 6.68 0.75 -13.60
C LEU A 91 6.50 1.72 -12.42
N GLN A 92 6.39 3.01 -12.72
CA GLN A 92 6.14 4.05 -11.73
C GLN A 92 4.77 3.91 -11.08
N ASN A 93 3.74 3.55 -11.86
CA ASN A 93 2.40 3.30 -11.37
C ASN A 93 2.36 2.09 -10.42
N LEU A 94 3.11 1.02 -10.69
CA LEU A 94 3.23 -0.14 -9.80
C LEU A 94 3.91 0.21 -8.45
N LEU A 95 4.94 1.05 -8.47
CA LEU A 95 5.60 1.53 -7.24
C LEU A 95 4.67 2.43 -6.42
N SER A 96 3.92 3.30 -7.09
CA SER A 96 2.88 4.13 -6.47
C SER A 96 1.78 3.27 -5.85
N ALA A 97 1.29 2.28 -6.61
CA ALA A 97 0.29 1.31 -6.18
C ALA A 97 0.71 0.62 -4.89
N ASN A 98 1.94 0.11 -4.86
CA ASN A 98 2.47 -0.56 -3.68
C ASN A 98 2.49 0.38 -2.47
N THR A 99 2.87 1.65 -2.66
CA THR A 99 2.89 2.64 -1.58
C THR A 99 1.48 2.90 -1.04
N HIS A 100 0.49 3.08 -1.91
CA HIS A 100 -0.90 3.29 -1.51
C HIS A 100 -1.49 2.06 -0.80
N ILE A 101 -1.31 0.86 -1.36
CA ILE A 101 -1.76 -0.39 -0.75
C ILE A 101 -1.10 -0.58 0.62
N SER A 102 0.21 -0.38 0.70
CA SER A 102 0.96 -0.55 1.94
C SER A 102 0.52 0.41 3.03
N CYS A 103 0.29 1.69 2.68
CA CYS A 103 -0.20 2.70 3.61
C CYS A 103 -1.59 2.33 4.16
N LEU A 104 -2.54 2.00 3.28
CA LEU A 104 -3.90 1.61 3.66
C LEU A 104 -3.92 0.37 4.53
N LEU A 105 -3.18 -0.68 4.16
CA LEU A 105 -3.11 -1.92 4.92
C LEU A 105 -2.44 -1.73 6.29
N LEU A 106 -1.37 -0.94 6.37
CA LEU A 106 -0.72 -0.60 7.64
C LEU A 106 -1.72 0.10 8.57
N SER A 107 -2.47 1.08 8.05
CA SER A 107 -3.53 1.74 8.83
C SER A 107 -4.63 0.80 9.28
N CYS A 108 -5.06 -0.15 8.45
CA CYS A 108 -5.99 -1.19 8.87
C CYS A 108 -5.43 -2.02 10.03
N VAL A 109 -4.13 -2.37 10.00
CA VAL A 109 -3.49 -3.12 11.09
C VAL A 109 -3.36 -2.28 12.36
N ALA A 110 -3.02 -0.99 12.28
CA ALA A 110 -3.01 -0.09 13.44
C ALA A 110 -4.41 0.04 14.05
N PHE A 111 -5.43 0.24 13.21
CA PHE A 111 -6.81 0.32 13.65
C PHE A 111 -7.29 -0.97 14.32
N GLU A 112 -6.92 -2.13 13.77
CA GLU A 112 -7.21 -3.41 14.42
C GLU A 112 -6.53 -3.53 15.79
N ALA A 113 -5.26 -3.13 15.91
CA ALA A 113 -4.53 -3.13 17.18
C ALA A 113 -5.17 -2.16 18.21
N TYR A 114 -5.66 -1.02 17.75
CA TYR A 114 -6.41 -0.07 18.56
C TYR A 114 -7.71 -0.69 19.09
N LEU A 115 -8.51 -1.30 18.22
CA LEU A 115 -9.77 -1.95 18.60
C LEU A 115 -9.55 -3.07 19.62
N ILE A 116 -8.49 -3.87 19.45
CA ILE A 116 -8.12 -4.91 20.43
C ILE A 116 -7.76 -4.30 21.79
N THR A 117 -7.13 -3.14 21.81
CA THR A 117 -6.63 -2.50 23.03
C THR A 117 -7.72 -1.79 23.83
N PHE A 118 -8.63 -1.11 23.14
CA PHE A 118 -9.65 -0.26 23.76
C PHE A 118 -11.05 -0.86 23.78
N PHE A 119 -11.42 -1.68 22.79
CA PHE A 119 -12.77 -2.21 22.62
C PHE A 119 -12.78 -3.71 22.31
N PRO A 120 -12.19 -4.58 23.16
CA PRO A 120 -11.96 -5.99 22.85
C PRO A 120 -13.25 -6.81 22.67
N THR A 121 -14.32 -6.47 23.40
CA THR A 121 -15.63 -7.14 23.35
C THR A 121 -16.46 -6.67 22.16
N ASP A 122 -16.57 -5.36 21.98
CA ASP A 122 -17.48 -4.77 20.99
C ASP A 122 -16.95 -4.91 19.57
N SER A 123 -15.63 -4.86 19.40
CA SER A 123 -14.97 -5.01 18.08
C SER A 123 -14.90 -6.44 17.55
N ARG A 124 -15.33 -7.45 18.34
CA ARG A 124 -15.17 -8.87 17.98
C ARG A 124 -15.88 -9.23 16.68
N HIS A 125 -17.05 -8.64 16.41
CA HIS A 125 -17.84 -8.88 15.20
C HIS A 125 -17.21 -8.23 13.95
N PHE A 126 -16.50 -7.12 14.13
CA PHE A 126 -15.80 -6.44 13.04
C PHE A 126 -14.47 -7.12 12.70
N ARG A 127 -13.78 -7.69 13.70
CA ARG A 127 -12.48 -8.36 13.60
C ARG A 127 -12.58 -9.81 13.10
N THR A 128 -13.27 -10.02 11.99
CA THR A 128 -13.36 -11.34 11.36
C THR A 128 -12.42 -11.46 10.17
N VAL A 129 -11.96 -12.69 9.90
CA VAL A 129 -11.14 -13.02 8.72
C VAL A 129 -11.89 -12.69 7.42
N LYS A 130 -13.22 -12.81 7.42
CA LYS A 130 -14.06 -12.46 6.26
C LYS A 130 -13.97 -10.96 5.96
N ASN A 131 -14.14 -10.11 6.97
CA ASN A 131 -14.05 -8.67 6.81
C ASN A 131 -12.65 -8.24 6.40
N ALA A 132 -11.60 -8.78 7.03
CA ALA A 132 -10.22 -8.48 6.65
C ALA A 132 -9.91 -8.83 5.18
N ARG A 133 -10.44 -9.97 4.69
CA ARG A 133 -10.34 -10.35 3.27
C ARG A 133 -11.10 -9.39 2.37
N LEU A 134 -12.31 -8.98 2.77
CA LEU A 134 -13.12 -8.03 2.00
C LEU A 134 -12.44 -6.66 1.92
N THR A 135 -12.01 -6.09 3.05
CA THR A 135 -11.28 -4.82 3.12
C THR A 135 -10.02 -4.87 2.27
N SER A 136 -9.24 -5.94 2.38
CA SER A 136 -8.07 -6.13 1.53
C SER A 136 -8.45 -6.14 0.05
N ARG A 137 -9.49 -6.88 -0.37
CA ARG A 137 -9.92 -6.91 -1.77
C ARG A 137 -10.36 -5.54 -2.27
N ILE A 138 -11.09 -4.78 -1.46
CA ILE A 138 -11.52 -3.42 -1.80
C ILE A 138 -10.30 -2.51 -2.02
N ILE A 139 -9.31 -2.56 -1.13
CA ILE A 139 -8.06 -1.79 -1.27
C ILE A 139 -7.36 -2.13 -2.59
N TRP A 140 -7.23 -3.42 -2.91
CA TRP A 140 -6.62 -3.85 -4.17
C TRP A 140 -7.39 -3.35 -5.39
N ILE A 141 -8.71 -3.49 -5.41
CA ILE A 141 -9.54 -3.02 -6.53
C ILE A 141 -9.41 -1.51 -6.70
N LEU A 142 -9.47 -0.74 -5.61
CA LEU A 142 -9.41 0.71 -5.63
C LEU A 142 -8.07 1.21 -6.17
N VAL A 143 -6.96 0.60 -5.73
CA VAL A 143 -5.63 0.98 -6.20
C VAL A 143 -5.38 0.51 -7.65
N ILE A 144 -5.86 -0.68 -8.04
CA ILE A 144 -5.79 -1.11 -9.45
C ILE A 144 -6.58 -0.15 -10.34
N ALA A 145 -7.77 0.29 -9.91
CA ALA A 145 -8.56 1.26 -10.64
C ALA A 145 -7.84 2.61 -10.77
N GLU A 146 -7.21 3.09 -9.69
CA GLU A 146 -6.35 4.29 -9.71
C GLU A 146 -5.21 4.16 -10.72
N CYS A 147 -4.47 3.04 -10.71
CA CYS A 147 -3.39 2.79 -11.66
C CYS A 147 -3.88 2.71 -13.11
N ALA A 148 -5.02 2.06 -13.35
CA ALA A 148 -5.61 1.98 -14.68
C ALA A 148 -6.00 3.36 -15.22
N LEU A 149 -6.54 4.23 -14.37
CA LEU A 149 -6.87 5.61 -14.73
C LEU A 149 -5.62 6.44 -15.04
N PHE A 150 -4.54 6.30 -14.26
CA PHE A 150 -3.27 6.99 -14.56
C PHE A 150 -2.63 6.52 -15.86
N GLN A 151 -2.63 5.21 -16.11
CA GLN A 151 -2.11 4.66 -17.37
C GLN A 151 -2.93 5.11 -18.57
N ALA A 152 -4.26 5.20 -18.44
CA ALA A 152 -5.14 5.71 -19.48
C ALA A 152 -4.88 7.20 -19.76
N ASP A 153 -4.69 8.02 -18.73
CA ASP A 153 -4.36 9.44 -18.87
C ASP A 153 -3.01 9.64 -19.58
N ASP A 154 -1.98 8.89 -19.19
CA ASP A 154 -0.64 8.96 -19.82
C ASP A 154 -0.68 8.53 -21.29
N LEU A 155 -1.45 7.49 -21.62
CA LEU A 155 -1.61 7.00 -23.00
C LEU A 155 -2.39 7.99 -23.87
N LEU A 156 -3.46 8.57 -23.34
CA LEU A 156 -4.21 9.62 -24.02
C LEU A 156 -3.34 10.86 -24.27
N LYS A 157 -2.49 11.23 -23.31
CA LYS A 157 -1.60 12.39 -23.43
C LYS A 157 -0.51 12.16 -24.47
N ALA A 158 0.05 10.96 -24.53
CA ALA A 158 1.02 10.55 -25.56
C ALA A 158 0.41 10.49 -26.98
N SER A 159 -0.88 10.15 -27.11
CA SER A 159 -1.56 10.15 -28.40
C SER A 159 -1.87 11.59 -28.89
N SER A 160 -2.14 12.51 -27.97
CA SER A 160 -2.56 13.88 -28.27
C SER A 160 -1.42 14.76 -28.82
N THR A 161 -0.18 14.51 -28.41
CA THR A 161 1.01 15.20 -28.96
C THR A 161 1.28 14.87 -30.43
N SER A 162 0.69 13.78 -30.95
CA SER A 162 0.83 13.36 -32.36
C SER A 162 -0.31 13.81 -33.28
N ALA A 163 -1.45 14.24 -32.72
CA ALA A 163 -2.66 14.57 -33.48
C ALA A 163 -3.17 15.97 -33.12
N LEU A 164 -2.51 16.99 -33.68
CA LEU A 164 -2.97 18.38 -33.61
C LEU A 164 -4.15 18.56 -34.57
N THR A 165 -5.38 18.22 -34.19
CA THR A 165 -6.58 18.71 -34.89
C THR A 165 -7.86 18.56 -34.04
N HIS A 166 -8.64 19.65 -34.00
CA HIS A 166 -9.94 19.83 -33.35
C HIS A 166 -10.83 18.57 -33.37
N SER A 167 -11.15 18.01 -32.20
CA SER A 167 -12.14 16.92 -32.11
C SER A 167 -12.92 16.94 -30.79
N PRO A 168 -14.17 16.42 -30.76
CA PRO A 168 -15.03 16.36 -29.57
C PRO A 168 -14.45 15.52 -28.41
N TYR A 169 -13.35 14.80 -28.65
CA TYR A 169 -12.63 14.03 -27.64
C TYR A 169 -11.79 14.90 -26.68
N ALA A 170 -11.59 16.19 -26.99
CA ALA A 170 -10.88 17.13 -26.13
C ALA A 170 -11.56 17.33 -24.75
N LEU A 171 -12.90 17.33 -24.70
CA LEU A 171 -13.65 17.45 -23.45
C LEU A 171 -13.43 16.21 -22.55
N TRP A 172 -13.50 15.02 -23.15
CA TRP A 172 -13.24 13.75 -22.45
C TRP A 172 -11.81 13.68 -21.92
N PHE A 173 -10.85 14.17 -22.71
CA PHE A 173 -9.45 14.28 -22.30
C PHE A 173 -9.27 15.22 -21.09
N HIS A 174 -9.91 16.40 -21.12
CA HIS A 174 -9.89 17.32 -19.98
C HIS A 174 -10.54 16.74 -18.72
N ILE A 175 -11.66 16.03 -18.87
CA ILE A 175 -12.33 15.36 -17.74
C ILE A 175 -11.44 14.25 -17.17
N SER A 176 -10.83 13.42 -18.02
CA SER A 176 -9.88 12.37 -17.61
C SER A 176 -8.69 12.95 -16.86
N SER A 177 -8.07 13.99 -17.41
CA SER A 177 -6.90 14.63 -16.81
C SER A 177 -7.23 15.33 -15.49
N MET A 178 -8.39 15.99 -15.41
CA MET A 178 -8.90 16.58 -14.17
C MET A 178 -9.17 15.51 -13.11
N ALA A 179 -9.81 14.39 -13.50
CA ALA A 179 -10.08 13.27 -12.61
C ALA A 179 -8.78 12.64 -12.10
N ALA A 180 -7.78 12.45 -12.95
CA ALA A 180 -6.46 11.93 -12.57
C ALA A 180 -5.72 12.90 -11.62
N ALA A 181 -5.79 14.21 -11.87
CA ALA A 181 -5.20 15.21 -10.98
C ALA A 181 -5.88 15.25 -9.60
N LEU A 182 -7.21 15.20 -9.58
CA LEU A 182 -7.99 15.10 -8.34
C LEU A 182 -7.69 13.81 -7.59
N LEU A 183 -7.56 12.68 -8.29
CA LEU A 183 -7.23 11.42 -7.67
C LEU A 183 -5.82 11.44 -7.07
N ARG A 184 -4.83 12.02 -7.76
CA ARG A 184 -3.47 12.22 -7.20
C ARG A 184 -3.48 13.09 -5.95
N SER A 185 -4.23 14.19 -5.96
CA SER A 185 -4.30 15.08 -4.79
C SER A 185 -5.02 14.43 -3.61
N LEU A 186 -6.12 13.71 -3.86
CA LEU A 186 -6.82 12.93 -2.85
C LEU A 186 -5.94 11.82 -2.27
N SER A 187 -5.23 11.07 -3.10
CA SER A 187 -4.30 10.02 -2.64
C SER A 187 -3.16 10.60 -1.79
N TYR A 188 -2.64 11.77 -2.16
CA TYR A 188 -1.64 12.48 -1.36
C TYR A 188 -2.19 12.91 0.00
N ILE A 189 -3.36 13.56 0.03
CA ILE A 189 -4.02 13.99 1.27
C ILE A 189 -4.34 12.77 2.15
N LEU A 190 -4.85 11.70 1.56
CA LEU A 190 -5.15 10.45 2.24
C LEU A 190 -3.88 9.85 2.84
N GLY A 191 -2.76 9.86 2.10
CA GLY A 191 -1.45 9.42 2.60
C GLY A 191 -1.01 10.20 3.84
N ILE A 192 -1.16 11.53 3.84
CA ILE A 192 -0.86 12.38 5.02
C ILE A 192 -1.80 12.05 6.19
N LEU A 193 -3.11 11.96 5.93
CA LEU A 193 -4.09 11.67 6.96
C LEU A 193 -3.83 10.31 7.62
N LEU A 194 -3.54 9.28 6.83
CA LEU A 194 -3.20 7.94 7.30
C LEU A 194 -1.91 7.96 8.14
N ARG A 195 -0.92 8.76 7.77
CA ARG A 195 0.29 8.96 8.59
C ARG A 195 -0.04 9.56 9.96
N ILE A 196 -0.83 10.63 10.00
CA ILE A 196 -1.24 11.31 11.24
C ILE A 196 -2.05 10.35 12.12
N VAL A 197 -3.05 9.67 11.54
CA VAL A 197 -3.91 8.72 12.25
C VAL A 197 -3.09 7.56 12.82
N ASN A 198 -2.14 7.01 12.07
CA ASN A 198 -1.28 5.95 12.56
C ASN A 198 -0.42 6.41 13.74
N VAL A 199 0.22 7.58 13.65
CA VAL A 199 1.00 8.16 14.76
C VAL A 199 0.13 8.37 15.98
N TYR A 200 -1.08 8.91 15.81
CA TYR A 200 -2.05 9.10 16.90
C TYR A 200 -2.45 7.77 17.56
N ILE A 201 -2.74 6.74 16.76
CA ILE A 201 -3.08 5.42 17.28
C ILE A 201 -1.92 4.84 18.11
N TYR A 202 -0.69 4.93 17.61
CA TYR A 202 0.50 4.47 18.35
C TYR A 202 0.68 5.22 19.66
N TYR A 203 0.61 6.54 19.61
CA TYR A 203 0.71 7.39 20.79
C TYR A 203 -0.34 6.97 21.84
N LYS A 204 -1.60 6.83 21.43
CA LYS A 204 -2.67 6.47 22.35
C LYS A 204 -2.49 5.06 22.94
N ILE A 205 -2.10 4.08 22.13
CA ILE A 205 -1.83 2.71 22.62
C ILE A 205 -0.70 2.73 23.67
N PHE A 206 0.42 3.41 23.38
CA PHE A 206 1.57 3.44 24.26
C PHE A 206 1.26 4.15 25.60
N PHE A 207 0.63 5.32 25.53
CA PHE A 207 0.33 6.10 26.73
C PHE A 207 -0.76 5.45 27.60
N SER A 208 -1.79 4.84 26.97
CA SER A 208 -2.83 4.14 27.73
C SER A 208 -2.31 2.88 28.44
N MET A 209 -1.33 2.18 27.87
CA MET A 209 -0.67 1.04 28.49
C MET A 209 0.18 1.47 29.70
N SER A 210 0.87 2.61 29.59
CA SER A 210 1.62 3.21 30.70
C SER A 210 0.71 3.49 31.91
N ASN A 211 -0.44 4.14 31.70
CA ASN A 211 -1.38 4.43 32.78
C ASN A 211 -1.97 3.18 33.45
N ARG A 212 -2.24 2.11 32.70
CA ARG A 212 -2.72 0.85 33.28
C ARG A 212 -1.65 0.12 34.09
N SER A 213 -0.37 0.28 33.76
CA SER A 213 0.72 -0.33 34.50
C SER A 213 0.93 0.32 35.87
N MET A 214 0.80 1.65 35.97
CA MET A 214 0.84 2.37 37.26
C MET A 214 -0.30 2.01 38.21
N LEU A 215 -1.49 1.71 37.68
CA LEU A 215 -2.66 1.31 38.46
C LEU A 215 -2.56 -0.11 39.04
N LYS A 216 -1.68 -0.97 38.52
CA LYS A 216 -1.45 -2.33 39.02
C LYS A 216 -0.38 -2.44 40.10
N THR A 217 0.39 -1.37 40.31
CA THR A 217 1.48 -1.29 41.30
C THR A 217 1.08 -0.51 42.57
N LYS A 218 -0.21 -0.23 42.74
CA LYS A 218 -0.81 0.35 43.94
C LYS A 218 -1.78 -0.66 44.53
#